data_AF-A0A9E0QGM6-F1
#
_entry.id   AF-A0A9E0QGM6-F1
#
_cell.length_a   1.000
_cell.length_b   1.000
_cell.length_c   1.000
_cell.angle_alpha   90.00
_cell.angle_beta   90.00
_cell.angle_gamma   90.00
#
_symmetry.space_group_name_H-M   'P 1'
#
loop_
_entity.id
_entity.type
_entity.pdbx_description
1 polymer ?
#
loop_
_entity_poly.entity_id
_entity_poly.type
_entity_poly.pdbx_seq_one_letter_code
_entity_poly.pdbx_strand_id
1 'polypeptide(L)'
;MKKIEKAVLLSALLFPGSGHVFLKCYRVGTALIITALVASYFLIYGVIHQALVLADKIIYGEIQPDLSTILALVSHQSTSAEFQSVNTATMVLLVVWLVGLVDVYRVGRNQYRRAITEH
;
A
#
# COMPACT_ATOMS: atom_id res chain seq x y z
N MET A 1 19.61 18.70 -1.31
CA MET A 1 18.37 18.18 -1.91
C MET A 1 17.36 19.30 -2.07
N LYS A 2 16.84 19.48 -3.30
CA LYS A 2 15.75 20.42 -3.57
C LYS A 2 14.50 19.99 -2.80
N LYS A 3 13.64 20.95 -2.41
CA LYS A 3 12.40 20.69 -1.66
C LYS A 3 11.52 19.62 -2.34
N ILE A 4 11.49 19.62 -3.67
CA ILE A 4 10.77 18.64 -4.50
C ILE A 4 11.35 17.23 -4.31
N GLU A 5 12.67 17.07 -4.36
CA GLU A 5 13.33 15.76 -4.20
C GLU A 5 13.00 15.13 -2.84
N LYS A 6 13.02 15.95 -1.78
CA LYS A 6 12.62 15.50 -0.44
C LYS A 6 11.16 15.04 -0.39
N ALA A 7 10.25 15.78 -1.03
CA ALA A 7 8.83 15.43 -1.07
C ALA A 7 8.59 14.12 -1.83
N VAL A 8 9.24 13.96 -2.99
CA VAL A 8 9.15 12.75 -3.81
C VAL A 8 9.70 11.55 -3.04
N LEU A 9 10.86 11.68 -2.39
CA LEU A 9 11.44 10.61 -1.57
C LEU A 9 10.54 10.24 -0.39
N LEU A 10 9.92 11.22 0.28
CA LEU A 10 8.98 10.94 1.36
C LEU A 10 7.80 10.09 0.85
N SER A 11 7.18 10.51 -0.26
CA SER A 11 6.07 9.77 -0.86
C SER A 11 6.49 8.39 -1.40
N ALA A 12 7.70 8.27 -1.95
CA ALA A 12 8.21 7.01 -2.50
C ALA A 12 8.52 5.99 -1.40
N LEU A 13 9.17 6.44 -0.32
CA LEU A 13 9.81 5.54 0.64
C LEU A 13 8.98 5.34 1.91
N LEU A 14 8.27 6.37 2.38
CA LEU A 14 7.54 6.30 3.64
C LEU A 14 6.11 5.81 3.41
N PHE A 15 5.33 6.60 2.68
CA PHE A 15 3.89 6.35 2.52
C PHE A 15 3.29 7.22 1.41
N PRO A 16 2.32 6.71 0.62
CA PRO A 16 1.58 7.53 -0.33
C PRO A 16 0.99 8.80 0.32
N GLY A 17 1.13 9.93 -0.37
CA GLY A 17 0.62 11.23 0.11
C GLY A 17 1.49 11.96 1.16
N SER A 18 2.51 11.33 1.75
CA SER A 18 3.39 11.99 2.74
C SER A 18 4.15 13.18 2.15
N GLY A 19 4.61 13.10 0.90
CA GLY A 19 5.21 14.19 0.18
C GLY A 19 4.25 15.34 -0.13
N HIS A 20 2.94 15.07 -0.32
CA HIS A 20 1.93 16.12 -0.44
C HIS A 20 1.74 16.88 0.87
N VAL A 21 1.76 16.18 2.01
CA VAL A 21 1.74 16.80 3.34
C VAL A 21 2.97 17.69 3.52
N PHE A 22 4.15 17.22 3.12
CA PHE A 22 5.39 18.00 3.14
C PHE A 22 5.33 19.26 2.24
N LEU A 23 4.63 19.19 1.10
CA LEU A 23 4.37 20.31 0.21
C LEU A 23 3.16 21.17 0.61
N LYS A 24 2.57 20.95 1.81
CA LYS A 24 1.37 21.64 2.32
C LYS A 24 0.10 21.44 1.47
N CYS A 25 0.08 20.41 0.62
CA CYS A 25 -1.09 20.00 -0.16
C CYS A 25 -1.93 18.97 0.61
N TYR A 26 -2.46 19.39 1.76
CA TYR A 26 -3.14 18.49 2.71
C TYR A 26 -4.35 17.77 2.11
N ARG A 27 -5.15 18.43 1.26
CA ARG A 27 -6.36 17.82 0.69
C ARG A 27 -6.04 16.52 -0.08
N VAL A 28 -5.04 16.57 -0.96
CA VAL A 28 -4.63 15.40 -1.75
C VAL A 28 -3.83 14.42 -0.90
N GLY A 29 -2.94 14.93 -0.04
CA GLY A 29 -2.15 14.09 0.87
C GLY A 29 -3.03 13.24 1.79
N THR A 30 -4.01 13.85 2.46
CA THR A 30 -4.93 13.15 3.36
C THR A 30 -5.80 12.14 2.62
N ALA A 31 -6.28 12.45 1.41
CA ALA A 31 -7.04 11.49 0.61
C ALA A 31 -6.21 10.24 0.27
N LEU A 32 -4.96 10.43 -0.22
CA LEU A 32 -4.04 9.33 -0.52
C LEU A 32 -3.71 8.50 0.71
N ILE A 33 -3.48 9.17 1.86
CA ILE A 33 -3.18 8.49 3.12
C ILE A 33 -4.37 7.65 3.58
N ILE A 34 -5.59 8.19 3.57
CA ILE A 34 -6.80 7.45 3.97
C ILE A 34 -7.02 6.24 3.06
N THR A 35 -6.91 6.41 1.75
CA THR A 35 -7.08 5.30 0.80
C THR A 35 -6.04 4.20 1.05
N ALA A 36 -4.78 4.57 1.27
CA ALA A 36 -3.72 3.62 1.57
C ALA A 36 -3.91 2.91 2.92
N LEU A 37 -4.41 3.61 3.94
CA LEU A 37 -4.74 3.01 5.24
C LEU A 37 -5.86 1.97 5.11
N VAL A 38 -6.92 2.30 4.36
CA VAL A 38 -8.04 1.37 4.12
C VAL A 38 -7.56 0.13 3.37
N ALA A 39 -6.80 0.31 2.29
CA ALA A 39 -6.22 -0.81 1.56
C ALA A 39 -5.29 -1.66 2.45
N SER A 40 -4.43 -1.02 3.25
CA SER A 40 -3.53 -1.72 4.17
C SER A 40 -4.29 -2.50 5.25
N TYR A 41 -5.40 -1.95 5.77
CA TYR A 41 -6.24 -2.65 6.72
C TYR A 41 -6.76 -3.97 6.14
N PHE A 42 -7.32 -3.95 4.92
CA PHE A 42 -7.80 -5.16 4.25
C PHE A 42 -6.68 -6.16 3.97
N LEU A 43 -5.48 -5.69 3.62
CA LEU A 43 -4.30 -6.56 3.45
C LEU A 43 -3.92 -7.26 4.75
N ILE A 44 -3.74 -6.50 5.82
CA ILE A 44 -3.33 -7.04 7.12
C ILE A 44 -4.40 -8.01 7.64
N TYR A 45 -5.68 -7.62 7.57
CA TYR A 45 -6.78 -8.46 7.99
C TYR A 45 -6.82 -9.77 7.20
N GLY A 46 -6.75 -9.70 5.87
CA GLY A 46 -6.82 -10.88 5.02
C GLY A 46 -5.66 -11.86 5.26
N VAL A 47 -4.44 -11.34 5.39
CA VAL A 47 -3.25 -12.17 5.66
C VAL A 47 -3.32 -12.82 7.05
N ILE A 48 -3.69 -12.07 8.10
CA ILE A 48 -3.80 -12.61 9.45
C ILE A 48 -4.92 -13.64 9.54
N HIS A 49 -6.10 -13.31 9.02
CA HIS A 49 -7.25 -14.22 9.04
C HIS A 49 -6.90 -15.54 8.36
N GLN A 50 -6.25 -15.46 7.20
CA GLN A 50 -5.80 -16.65 6.49
C GLN A 50 -4.80 -17.47 7.32
N ALA A 51 -3.79 -16.82 7.91
CA ALA A 51 -2.80 -17.51 8.74
C ALA A 51 -3.46 -18.24 9.92
N LEU A 52 -4.46 -17.63 10.55
CA LEU A 52 -5.22 -18.24 11.64
C LEU A 52 -6.05 -19.44 11.16
N VAL A 53 -6.75 -19.32 10.03
CA VAL A 53 -7.52 -20.44 9.45
C VAL A 53 -6.61 -21.63 9.11
N LEU A 54 -5.42 -21.40 8.56
CA LEU A 54 -4.45 -22.48 8.34
C LEU A 54 -3.95 -23.07 9.65
N ALA A 55 -3.64 -22.24 10.65
CA ALA A 55 -3.17 -22.69 11.95
C ALA A 55 -4.19 -23.59 12.65
N ASP A 56 -5.47 -23.20 12.64
CA ASP A 56 -6.55 -23.99 13.23
C ASP A 56 -6.65 -25.38 12.56
N LYS A 57 -6.61 -25.43 11.23
CA LYS A 57 -6.65 -26.70 10.50
C LYS A 57 -5.48 -27.63 10.79
N ILE A 58 -4.30 -27.09 11.09
CA ILE A 58 -3.15 -27.88 11.54
C ILE A 58 -3.39 -28.42 12.95
N ILE A 59 -3.91 -27.59 13.86
CA ILE A 59 -4.17 -27.97 15.27
C ILE A 59 -5.23 -29.07 15.36
N TYR A 60 -6.30 -28.99 14.56
CA TYR A 60 -7.38 -29.98 14.53
C TYR A 60 -7.03 -31.26 13.74
N GLY A 61 -5.83 -31.35 13.17
CA GLY A 61 -5.35 -32.52 12.43
C GLY A 61 -5.95 -32.68 11.04
N GLU A 62 -6.62 -31.66 10.50
CA GLU A 62 -7.12 -31.65 9.11
C GLU A 62 -5.96 -31.55 8.10
N ILE A 63 -4.84 -30.96 8.53
CA ILE A 63 -3.64 -30.76 7.71
C ILE A 63 -2.44 -31.37 8.45
N GLN A 64 -1.70 -32.25 7.78
CA GLN A 64 -0.42 -32.72 8.31
C GLN A 64 0.56 -31.54 8.42
N PRO A 65 1.27 -31.35 9.55
CA PRO A 65 2.23 -30.27 9.77
C PRO A 65 3.54 -30.52 9.00
N ASP A 66 3.40 -30.77 7.70
CA ASP A 66 4.49 -30.94 6.76
C ASP A 66 4.64 -29.68 5.90
N LEU A 67 5.88 -29.24 5.72
CA LEU A 67 6.20 -28.00 5.02
C LEU A 67 5.75 -28.02 3.56
N SER A 68 5.84 -29.17 2.88
CA SER A 68 5.44 -29.30 1.48
C SER A 68 3.92 -29.19 1.33
N THR A 69 3.18 -29.75 2.29
CA THR A 69 1.71 -29.67 2.36
C THR A 69 1.24 -28.25 2.62
N ILE A 70 1.87 -27.53 3.56
CA ILE A 70 1.55 -26.13 3.86
C ILE A 70 1.82 -25.22 2.64
N LEU A 71 2.97 -25.40 1.97
CA LEU A 71 3.30 -24.63 0.75
C LEU A 71 2.31 -24.89 -0.39
N ALA A 72 1.89 -26.15 -0.58
CA ALA A 72 0.86 -26.50 -1.56
C ALA A 72 -0.49 -25.86 -1.24
N LEU A 73 -0.88 -25.83 0.04
CA LEU A 73 -2.12 -25.19 0.48
C LEU A 73 -2.09 -23.68 0.28
N VAL A 74 -1.03 -23.00 0.69
CA VAL A 74 -0.88 -21.55 0.49
C VAL A 74 -0.92 -21.18 -0.99
N SER A 75 -0.27 -21.98 -1.85
CA SER A 75 -0.25 -21.76 -3.30
C SER A 75 -1.57 -22.10 -4.01
N HIS A 76 -2.31 -23.11 -3.58
CA HIS A 76 -3.64 -23.41 -4.13
C HIS A 76 -4.70 -22.41 -3.67
N GLN A 77 -4.58 -21.95 -2.42
CA GLN A 77 -5.55 -21.06 -1.81
C GLN A 77 -5.51 -19.65 -2.42
N SER A 78 -4.45 -19.31 -3.17
CA SER A 78 -4.35 -18.12 -4.05
C SER A 78 -5.58 -17.86 -4.94
N THR A 79 -6.40 -18.88 -5.16
CA THR A 79 -7.61 -18.84 -6.00
C THR A 79 -8.90 -18.57 -5.22
N SER A 80 -8.84 -18.43 -3.89
CA SER A 80 -10.02 -18.17 -3.05
C SER A 80 -10.47 -16.70 -3.13
N ALA A 81 -11.74 -16.45 -2.83
CA ALA A 81 -12.32 -15.10 -2.82
C ALA A 81 -11.61 -14.15 -1.82
N GLU A 82 -11.08 -14.69 -0.72
CA GLU A 82 -10.33 -13.92 0.28
C GLU A 82 -8.97 -13.47 -0.27
N PHE A 83 -8.28 -14.34 -1.01
CA PHE A 83 -7.05 -13.96 -1.74
C PHE A 83 -7.33 -12.95 -2.83
N GLN A 84 -8.46 -13.05 -3.52
CA GLN A 84 -8.85 -12.06 -4.51
C GLN A 84 -9.03 -10.67 -3.87
N SER A 85 -9.57 -10.60 -2.65
CA SER A 85 -9.68 -9.36 -1.87
C SER A 85 -8.30 -8.81 -1.49
N VAL A 86 -7.40 -9.64 -0.97
CA VAL A 86 -6.01 -9.25 -0.64
C VAL A 86 -5.25 -8.80 -1.88
N ASN A 87 -5.35 -9.51 -3.00
CA ASN A 87 -4.71 -9.15 -4.25
C ASN A 87 -5.26 -7.83 -4.81
N THR A 88 -6.57 -7.62 -4.73
CA THR A 88 -7.21 -6.37 -5.14
C THR A 88 -6.75 -5.21 -4.26
N ALA A 89 -6.72 -5.38 -2.94
CA ALA A 89 -6.21 -4.36 -2.02
C ALA A 89 -4.73 -4.04 -2.27
N THR A 90 -3.93 -5.05 -2.64
CA THR A 90 -2.51 -4.88 -2.99
C THR A 90 -2.38 -4.03 -4.25
N MET A 91 -3.14 -4.38 -5.29
CA MET A 91 -3.16 -3.64 -6.55
C MET A 91 -3.64 -2.19 -6.35
N VAL A 92 -4.71 -1.97 -5.59
CA VAL A 92 -5.20 -0.63 -5.26
C VAL A 92 -4.12 0.17 -4.53
N LEU A 93 -3.47 -0.43 -3.52
CA LEU A 93 -2.40 0.22 -2.78
C LEU A 93 -1.25 0.62 -3.70
N LEU A 94 -0.78 -0.28 -4.56
CA LEU A 94 0.29 -0.01 -5.51
C LEU A 94 -0.07 1.09 -6.51
N VAL A 95 -1.28 1.04 -7.08
CA VAL A 95 -1.74 2.05 -8.04
C VAL A 95 -1.85 3.42 -7.36
N VAL A 96 -2.47 3.50 -6.18
CA VAL A 96 -2.59 4.74 -5.40
C VAL A 96 -1.21 5.29 -5.04
N TRP A 97 -0.26 4.41 -4.75
CA TRP A 97 1.10 4.79 -4.41
C TRP A 97 1.86 5.37 -5.60
N LEU A 98 1.80 4.72 -6.76
CA LEU A 98 2.42 5.22 -7.99
C LEU A 98 1.79 6.53 -8.45
N VAL A 99 0.46 6.64 -8.41
CA VAL A 99 -0.26 7.88 -8.73
C VAL A 99 0.15 9.01 -7.78
N GLY A 100 0.23 8.73 -6.47
CA GLY A 100 0.71 9.69 -5.47
C GLY A 100 2.15 10.15 -5.73
N LEU A 101 3.02 9.25 -6.19
CA LEU A 101 4.41 9.57 -6.53
C LEU A 101 4.52 10.50 -7.74
N VAL A 102 3.75 10.23 -8.79
CA VAL A 102 3.72 11.10 -9.99
C VAL A 102 3.09 12.45 -9.64
N ASP A 103 2.01 12.44 -8.85
CA ASP A 103 1.31 13.68 -8.51
C ASP A 103 2.14 14.58 -7.59
N VAL A 104 2.87 14.03 -6.61
CA VAL A 104 3.72 14.87 -5.74
C VAL A 104 4.85 15.53 -6.53
N TYR A 105 5.40 14.86 -7.55
CA TYR A 105 6.38 15.45 -8.45
C TYR A 105 5.76 16.61 -9.26
N ARG A 106 4.57 16.40 -9.82
CA ARG A 106 3.82 17.43 -10.58
C ARG A 106 3.49 18.65 -9.71
N VAL A 107 2.96 18.43 -8.51
CA VAL A 107 2.63 19.48 -7.55
C VAL A 107 3.88 20.25 -7.11
N GLY A 108 4.96 19.54 -6.78
CA GLY A 108 6.23 20.15 -6.39
C GLY A 108 6.82 21.02 -7.50
N ARG A 109 6.78 20.55 -8.75
CA ARG A 109 7.25 21.31 -9.92
C ARG A 109 6.41 22.57 -10.17
N ASN A 110 5.09 22.48 -10.01
CA ASN A 110 4.19 23.61 -10.19
C ASN A 110 4.40 24.69 -9.11
N GLN A 111 4.56 24.29 -7.85
CA GLN A 111 4.88 25.23 -6.75
C GLN A 111 6.22 25.94 -6.99
N TYR A 112 7.24 25.20 -7.45
CA TYR A 112 8.55 25.77 -7.75
C TYR A 112 8.48 26.79 -8.91
N ARG A 113 7.71 26.50 -9.97
CA ARG A 113 7.53 27.43 -11.08
C ARG A 113 6.86 28.73 -10.63
N ARG A 114 5.79 28.66 -9.83
CA ARG A 114 5.07 29.84 -9.32
C ARG A 114 5.99 30.76 -8.51
N ALA A 115 6.79 30.19 -7.62
CA ALA A 115 7.74 30.93 -6.80
C ALA A 115 8.82 31.69 -7.60
N ILE A 116 9.12 31.28 -8.84
CA ILE A 116 10.06 32.00 -9.72
C ILE A 116 9.38 33.18 -10.42
N THR A 117 8.12 33.07 -10.80
CA THR A 117 7.35 34.13 -11.49
C THR A 117 6.88 35.25 -10.57
N GLU A 118 6.83 35.03 -9.26
CA GLU A 118 6.39 36.02 -8.26
C GLU A 118 7.55 36.88 -7.70
N HIS A 119 8.78 36.66 -8.18
CA HIS A 119 9.99 37.41 -7.84
C HIS A 119 10.56 38.11 -9.07
#